data_AF-A0A2I8A8S6-F1
#
_entry.id   AF-A0A2I8A8S6-F1
#
_cell.length_a   1.000
_cell.length_b   1.000
_cell.length_c   1.000
_cell.angle_alpha   90.00
_cell.angle_beta   90.00
_cell.angle_gamma   90.00
#
_symmetry.space_group_name_H-M   'P 1'
#
loop_
_entity.id
_entity.type
_entity.pdbx_description
1 polymer ?
#
loop_
_entity_poly.entity_id
_entity_poly.type
_entity_poly.pdbx_seq_one_letter_code
_entity_poly.pdbx_strand_id
1 'polypeptide(L)'
;MKRTLALFSLGLGITLFNPLPIAVSQVTPQPAAPPSQVTPALKLVDIGTCQPARTCLGWDEQLFFGHGSLKSDRQSLLKSIDNSLSYLNTPKAIAAYNNYPIKEITLDRVRRSLQRFRQLVATAKSPAQLQASVKREFAFYQSVGDDNQGTVKFTAYYAPIYQASRTRTAQYKYPIYRLPADFEQWPKPHPTRLELEGVNGLLGNKSRLNGLEMFWLRDRFQAYMIHIQGSAKLNLTDGTQTSVGFVRGTDYPWTSIGRLLFQDGKLSKEELNMPGIIRYFQRNPKSMDNYLPRWERFIFFKETKGEPATGSISVPLVPERSIATDKSIMPPGALAVINATFPYPERGKKLVQRRVSRFVLDQDTGSAIKGPGRVDYFLGYGDLAGDRAGITVTTGSIYYLLLK
;
A
#
# COMPACT_ATOMS: atom_id res chain seq x y z
N MET A 1 76.53 27.85 16.60
CA MET A 1 75.33 28.63 16.22
C MET A 1 74.48 28.86 17.46
N LYS A 2 74.42 30.14 17.89
CA LYS A 2 73.26 30.86 18.46
C LYS A 2 72.25 30.06 19.30
N ARG A 3 72.22 30.27 20.63
CA ARG A 3 71.23 31.12 21.38
C ARG A 3 70.00 30.31 21.84
N THR A 4 69.45 30.35 23.06
CA THR A 4 69.72 30.99 24.36
C THR A 4 68.78 30.31 25.39
N LEU A 5 69.14 30.34 26.68
CA LEU A 5 68.28 30.13 27.85
C LEU A 5 67.03 31.06 27.87
N ALA A 6 65.96 30.63 28.57
CA ALA A 6 65.23 31.41 29.58
C ALA A 6 64.21 30.49 30.31
N LEU A 7 64.44 30.11 31.57
CA LEU A 7 64.00 30.78 32.81
C LEU A 7 62.47 30.83 32.98
N PHE A 8 62.00 29.92 33.83
CA PHE A 8 60.71 29.94 34.51
C PHE A 8 60.60 31.19 35.39
N SER A 9 59.53 31.97 35.19
CA SER A 9 59.04 32.96 36.14
C SER A 9 57.60 32.62 36.51
N LEU A 10 57.35 32.41 37.81
CA LEU A 10 56.02 32.35 38.38
C LEU A 10 55.40 33.75 38.36
N GLY A 11 54.35 33.94 37.58
CA GLY A 11 53.42 35.06 37.71
C GLY A 11 52.12 34.59 38.34
N LEU A 12 51.85 35.01 39.59
CA LEU A 12 50.51 34.99 40.17
C LEU A 12 49.62 35.93 39.36
N GLY A 13 48.75 35.37 38.54
CA GLY A 13 47.64 36.09 37.91
C GLY A 13 46.34 35.74 38.60
N ILE A 14 45.87 36.60 39.51
CA ILE A 14 44.51 36.56 40.05
C ILE A 14 43.57 36.98 38.92
N THR A 15 42.86 36.04 38.30
CA THR A 15 41.76 36.35 37.39
C THR A 15 40.47 36.49 38.18
N LEU A 16 40.00 37.73 38.31
CA LEU A 16 38.65 38.06 38.77
C LEU A 16 37.63 37.52 37.77
N PHE A 17 36.81 36.56 38.19
CA PHE A 17 35.62 36.12 37.46
C PHE A 17 34.55 37.20 37.54
N ASN A 18 34.35 37.95 36.46
CA ASN A 18 33.11 38.70 36.23
C ASN A 18 32.10 37.75 35.57
N PRO A 19 30.93 37.47 36.18
CA PRO A 19 29.89 36.72 35.51
C PRO A 19 29.21 37.64 34.49
N LEU A 20 29.41 37.36 33.20
CA LEU A 20 28.58 37.92 32.14
C LEU A 20 27.15 37.36 32.31
N PRO A 21 26.10 38.20 32.31
CA PRO A 21 24.74 37.70 32.31
C PRO A 21 24.46 37.00 30.98
N ILE A 22 24.16 35.71 31.04
CA ILE A 22 23.59 34.96 29.93
C ILE A 22 22.20 35.53 29.69
N ALA A 23 22.06 36.38 28.66
CA ALA A 23 20.76 36.82 28.18
C ALA A 23 20.06 35.60 27.57
N VAL A 24 19.15 35.00 28.35
CA VAL A 24 18.21 34.01 27.86
C VAL A 24 17.28 34.72 26.88
N SER A 25 17.48 34.51 25.58
CA SER A 25 16.47 34.89 24.59
C SER A 25 15.21 34.10 24.90
N GLN A 26 14.21 34.77 25.48
CA GLN A 26 12.86 34.25 25.56
C GLN A 26 12.36 34.11 24.13
N VAL A 27 12.34 32.87 23.63
CA VAL A 27 11.58 32.51 22.45
C VAL A 27 10.12 32.75 22.80
N THR A 28 9.58 33.88 22.34
CA THR A 28 8.15 34.15 22.40
C THR A 28 7.45 33.04 21.61
N PRO A 29 6.42 32.37 22.18
CA PRO A 29 5.65 31.40 21.44
C PRO A 29 5.04 32.09 20.22
N GLN A 30 5.47 31.67 19.02
CA GLN A 30 4.80 32.05 17.79
C GLN A 30 3.34 31.59 17.92
N PRO A 31 2.34 32.45 17.65
CA PRO A 31 0.94 32.06 17.70
C PRO A 31 0.76 30.78 16.89
N ALA A 32 0.13 29.77 17.49
CA ALA A 32 -0.22 28.56 16.77
C ALA A 32 -0.87 28.96 15.44
N ALA A 33 -0.36 28.41 14.33
CA ALA A 33 -1.00 28.58 13.05
C ALA A 33 -2.49 28.25 13.23
N PRO A 34 -3.42 29.06 12.69
CA PRO A 34 -4.84 28.75 12.79
C PRO A 34 -5.04 27.31 12.32
N PRO A 35 -5.91 26.52 13.00
CA PRO A 35 -6.11 25.13 12.63
C PRO A 35 -6.38 25.09 11.14
N SER A 36 -5.47 24.45 10.40
CA SER A 36 -5.59 24.33 8.95
C SER A 36 -6.97 23.77 8.68
N GLN A 37 -7.83 24.53 7.99
CA GLN A 37 -9.12 24.01 7.56
C GLN A 37 -8.82 22.71 6.82
N VAL A 38 -9.25 21.60 7.40
CA VAL A 38 -9.03 20.28 6.82
C VAL A 38 -9.91 20.24 5.58
N THR A 39 -9.34 20.59 4.42
CA THR A 39 -10.02 20.46 3.15
C THR A 39 -10.47 19.00 3.02
N PRO A 40 -11.76 18.74 2.80
CA PRO A 40 -12.25 17.38 2.64
C PRO A 40 -11.45 16.65 1.55
N ALA A 41 -11.09 15.40 1.82
CA ALA A 41 -10.29 14.60 0.88
C ALA A 41 -10.98 14.39 -0.48
N LEU A 42 -12.31 14.55 -0.54
CA LEU A 42 -13.10 14.46 -1.76
C LEU A 42 -13.92 15.73 -1.96
N LYS A 43 -14.04 16.16 -3.22
CA LYS A 43 -14.91 17.26 -3.66
C LYS A 43 -15.94 16.76 -4.67
N LEU A 44 -17.19 17.19 -4.53
CA LEU A 44 -18.20 16.97 -5.57
C LEU A 44 -17.80 17.75 -6.83
N VAL A 45 -17.81 17.09 -7.98
CA VAL A 45 -17.45 17.70 -9.27
C VAL A 45 -18.50 17.41 -10.33
N ASP A 46 -18.66 18.37 -11.24
CA ASP A 46 -19.27 18.11 -12.53
C ASP A 46 -18.19 17.58 -13.49
N ILE A 47 -18.42 16.40 -14.05
CA ILE A 47 -17.52 15.76 -15.01
C ILE A 47 -17.77 16.22 -16.45
N GLY A 48 -18.77 17.07 -16.66
CA GLY A 48 -19.10 17.73 -17.93
C GLY A 48 -19.40 16.76 -19.08
N THR A 49 -19.43 17.32 -20.28
CA THR A 49 -19.51 16.55 -21.52
C THR A 49 -18.12 16.24 -22.03
N CYS A 50 -17.89 14.99 -22.48
CA CYS A 50 -16.63 14.57 -23.06
C CYS A 50 -16.90 13.77 -24.34
N GLN A 51 -16.08 14.00 -25.37
CA GLN A 51 -16.14 13.32 -26.67
C GLN A 51 -14.72 13.04 -27.21
N PRO A 52 -14.49 11.90 -27.88
CA PRO A 52 -15.44 10.80 -28.07
C PRO A 52 -15.67 10.00 -26.77
N ALA A 53 -16.87 9.46 -26.54
CA ALA A 53 -17.25 8.77 -25.29
C ALA A 53 -16.23 7.72 -24.79
N ARG A 54 -15.52 7.05 -25.71
CA ARG A 54 -14.48 6.04 -25.44
C ARG A 54 -13.23 6.56 -24.72
N THR A 55 -12.96 7.86 -24.78
CA THR A 55 -11.82 8.49 -24.07
C THR A 55 -12.26 9.11 -22.75
N CYS A 56 -13.54 9.00 -22.40
CA CYS A 56 -14.14 9.64 -21.24
C CYS A 56 -14.14 8.73 -20.01
N LEU A 57 -14.25 9.37 -18.84
CA LEU A 57 -14.37 8.69 -17.56
C LEU A 57 -15.54 7.69 -17.55
N GLY A 58 -15.31 6.50 -17.03
CA GLY A 58 -16.29 5.42 -16.93
C GLY A 58 -16.43 4.56 -18.19
N TRP A 59 -15.56 4.73 -19.21
CA TRP A 59 -15.50 3.80 -20.33
C TRP A 59 -14.68 2.55 -19.95
N ASP A 60 -15.36 1.56 -19.39
CA ASP A 60 -14.75 0.30 -18.93
C ASP A 60 -15.10 -0.85 -19.88
N GLU A 61 -14.32 -0.95 -20.96
CA GLU A 61 -14.53 -1.95 -22.00
C GLU A 61 -14.25 -3.39 -21.56
N GLN A 62 -13.40 -3.59 -20.53
CA GLN A 62 -13.05 -4.92 -20.04
C GLN A 62 -14.25 -5.66 -19.43
N LEU A 63 -15.30 -4.94 -19.01
CA LEU A 63 -16.56 -5.53 -18.54
C LEU A 63 -17.36 -6.20 -19.65
N PHE A 64 -17.10 -5.88 -20.92
CA PHE A 64 -17.92 -6.34 -22.04
C PHE A 64 -17.10 -7.18 -23.00
N PHE A 65 -15.87 -6.77 -23.24
CA PHE A 65 -14.97 -7.39 -24.19
C PHE A 65 -13.72 -7.84 -23.45
N GLY A 66 -13.21 -9.00 -23.81
CA GLY A 66 -11.85 -9.35 -23.45
C GLY A 66 -10.83 -8.44 -24.14
N HIS A 67 -9.67 -8.25 -23.54
CA HIS A 67 -8.54 -7.53 -24.17
C HIS A 67 -7.32 -8.45 -24.27
N GLY A 68 -6.90 -8.76 -25.49
CA GLY A 68 -5.80 -9.70 -25.74
C GLY A 68 -6.14 -11.09 -25.20
N SER A 69 -5.42 -11.55 -24.19
CA SER A 69 -5.66 -12.83 -23.49
C SER A 69 -6.66 -12.73 -22.33
N LEU A 70 -7.05 -11.52 -21.92
CA LEU A 70 -7.96 -11.30 -20.80
C LEU A 70 -9.40 -11.48 -21.27
N LYS A 71 -10.20 -12.28 -20.55
CA LYS A 71 -11.64 -12.40 -20.79
C LYS A 71 -12.37 -11.18 -20.20
N SER A 72 -13.64 -11.01 -20.57
CA SER A 72 -14.53 -10.08 -19.86
C SER A 72 -14.51 -10.38 -18.36
N ASP A 73 -14.41 -9.35 -17.54
CA ASP A 73 -14.33 -9.47 -16.07
C ASP A 73 -15.58 -8.91 -15.37
N ARG A 74 -16.72 -8.87 -16.07
CA ARG A 74 -18.02 -8.43 -15.51
C ARG A 74 -18.36 -9.15 -14.20
N GLN A 75 -18.20 -10.47 -14.18
CA GLN A 75 -18.49 -11.28 -12.99
C GLN A 75 -17.53 -10.97 -11.84
N SER A 76 -16.28 -10.62 -12.14
CA SER A 76 -15.32 -10.15 -11.15
C SER A 76 -15.78 -8.84 -10.53
N LEU A 77 -16.24 -7.87 -11.33
CA LEU A 77 -16.79 -6.62 -10.79
C LEU A 77 -18.05 -6.88 -9.93
N LEU A 78 -18.99 -7.71 -10.39
CA LEU A 78 -20.18 -8.06 -9.62
C LEU A 78 -19.81 -8.72 -8.28
N LYS A 79 -18.86 -9.66 -8.28
CA LYS A 79 -18.33 -10.27 -7.05
C LYS A 79 -17.68 -9.23 -6.13
N SER A 80 -16.91 -8.29 -6.68
CA SER A 80 -16.30 -7.21 -5.89
C SER A 80 -17.36 -6.31 -5.25
N ILE A 81 -18.44 -5.99 -5.97
CA ILE A 81 -19.58 -5.24 -5.41
C ILE A 81 -20.22 -6.03 -4.27
N ASP A 82 -20.47 -7.33 -4.45
CA ASP A 82 -21.08 -8.20 -3.43
C ASP A 82 -20.22 -8.29 -2.16
N ASN A 83 -18.89 -8.37 -2.32
CA ASN A 83 -17.95 -8.28 -1.21
C ASN A 83 -18.10 -6.97 -0.43
N SER A 84 -18.14 -5.83 -1.12
CA SER A 84 -18.35 -4.52 -0.47
C SER A 84 -19.72 -4.42 0.20
N LEU A 85 -20.79 -4.92 -0.42
CA LEU A 85 -22.13 -4.94 0.19
C LEU A 85 -22.15 -5.77 1.47
N SER A 86 -21.44 -6.91 1.51
CA SER A 86 -21.28 -7.70 2.72
C SER A 86 -20.62 -6.89 3.85
N TYR A 87 -19.54 -6.16 3.54
CA TYR A 87 -18.88 -5.29 4.51
C TYR A 87 -19.82 -4.19 5.04
N LEU A 88 -20.57 -3.53 4.16
CA LEU A 88 -21.45 -2.40 4.52
C LEU A 88 -22.62 -2.80 5.46
N ASN A 89 -22.83 -4.08 5.70
CA ASN A 89 -23.80 -4.60 6.67
C ASN A 89 -23.18 -4.92 8.04
N THR A 90 -21.89 -4.64 8.24
CA THR A 90 -21.17 -4.97 9.48
C THR A 90 -21.16 -3.81 10.49
N PRO A 91 -21.01 -4.09 11.80
CA PRO A 91 -20.77 -3.05 12.81
C PRO A 91 -19.51 -2.21 12.53
N LYS A 92 -18.49 -2.81 11.90
CA LYS A 92 -17.26 -2.10 11.51
C LYS A 92 -17.54 -1.02 10.46
N ALA A 93 -18.41 -1.31 9.49
CA ALA A 93 -18.85 -0.29 8.53
C ALA A 93 -19.65 0.82 9.20
N ILE A 94 -20.58 0.48 10.12
CA ILE A 94 -21.33 1.47 10.91
C ILE A 94 -20.36 2.41 11.64
N ALA A 95 -19.39 1.86 12.37
CA ALA A 95 -18.39 2.66 13.09
C ALA A 95 -17.54 3.56 12.16
N ALA A 96 -17.15 3.05 10.99
CA ALA A 96 -16.36 3.81 10.03
C ALA A 96 -17.16 5.00 9.44
N TYR A 97 -18.43 4.78 9.10
CA TYR A 97 -19.26 5.82 8.47
C TYR A 97 -19.85 6.82 9.46
N ASN A 98 -20.03 6.44 10.72
CA ASN A 98 -20.46 7.38 11.77
C ASN A 98 -19.48 8.54 11.98
N ASN A 99 -18.19 8.30 11.70
CA ASN A 99 -17.12 9.29 11.86
C ASN A 99 -16.61 9.81 10.50
N TYR A 100 -17.31 9.56 9.40
CA TYR A 100 -16.83 9.94 8.08
C TYR A 100 -16.94 11.46 7.87
N PRO A 101 -15.88 12.15 7.39
CA PRO A 101 -15.81 13.61 7.42
C PRO A 101 -16.73 14.32 6.42
N ILE A 102 -17.24 13.61 5.41
CA ILE A 102 -18.11 14.17 4.35
C ILE A 102 -19.54 13.71 4.61
N LYS A 103 -20.39 14.63 5.09
CA LYS A 103 -21.75 14.35 5.57
C LYS A 103 -22.63 13.71 4.50
N GLU A 104 -22.41 14.06 3.23
CA GLU A 104 -23.17 13.56 2.08
C GLU A 104 -22.82 12.10 1.73
N ILE A 105 -21.71 11.56 2.23
CA ILE A 105 -21.26 10.18 1.99
C ILE A 105 -21.60 9.34 3.21
N THR A 106 -22.88 8.97 3.32
CA THR A 106 -23.40 8.13 4.40
C THR A 106 -23.31 6.65 4.07
N LEU A 107 -23.31 5.80 5.09
CA LEU A 107 -23.35 4.34 4.93
C LEU A 107 -24.51 3.89 4.03
N ASP A 108 -25.71 4.42 4.29
CA ASP A 108 -26.92 4.11 3.51
C ASP A 108 -26.74 4.51 2.04
N ARG A 109 -26.26 5.73 1.79
CA ARG A 109 -26.07 6.21 0.41
C ARG A 109 -25.05 5.37 -0.33
N VAL A 110 -23.93 5.00 0.30
CA VAL A 110 -22.94 4.10 -0.30
C VAL A 110 -23.55 2.73 -0.63
N ARG A 111 -24.33 2.16 0.30
CA ARG A 111 -25.02 0.87 0.08
C ARG A 111 -25.99 0.92 -1.09
N ARG A 112 -26.88 1.93 -1.14
CA ARG A 112 -27.82 2.12 -2.25
C ARG A 112 -27.11 2.37 -3.59
N SER A 113 -26.00 3.09 -3.56
CA SER A 113 -25.15 3.33 -4.74
C SER A 113 -24.62 2.02 -5.31
N LEU A 114 -24.10 1.13 -4.47
CA LEU A 114 -23.62 -0.19 -4.90
C LEU A 114 -24.74 -1.09 -5.40
N GLN A 115 -25.88 -1.14 -4.70
CA GLN A 115 -27.03 -1.92 -5.14
C GLN A 115 -27.50 -1.48 -6.53
N ARG A 116 -27.62 -0.16 -6.76
CA ARG A 116 -28.02 0.37 -8.05
C ARG A 116 -26.96 0.12 -9.13
N PHE A 117 -25.69 0.38 -8.83
CA PHE A 117 -24.61 0.15 -9.77
C PHE A 117 -24.51 -1.33 -10.18
N ARG A 118 -24.69 -2.25 -9.23
CA ARG A 118 -24.76 -3.70 -9.50
C ARG A 118 -25.84 -4.04 -10.52
N GLN A 119 -27.04 -3.47 -10.37
CA GLN A 119 -28.13 -3.66 -11.34
C GLN A 119 -27.71 -3.17 -12.73
N LEU A 120 -27.12 -1.96 -12.81
CA LEU A 120 -26.64 -1.40 -14.07
C LEU A 120 -25.58 -2.29 -14.75
N VAL A 121 -24.61 -2.79 -13.99
CA VAL A 121 -23.56 -3.71 -14.51
C VAL A 121 -24.17 -5.02 -15.02
N ALA A 122 -25.16 -5.56 -14.31
CA ALA A 122 -25.83 -6.79 -14.71
C ALA A 122 -26.62 -6.62 -16.03
N THR A 123 -27.31 -5.49 -16.20
CA THR A 123 -28.22 -5.27 -17.33
C THR A 123 -27.60 -4.57 -18.54
N ALA A 124 -26.48 -3.86 -18.35
CA ALA A 124 -25.86 -3.09 -19.43
C ALA A 124 -25.37 -4.03 -20.56
N LYS A 125 -25.62 -3.60 -21.79
CA LYS A 125 -25.28 -4.30 -23.03
C LYS A 125 -23.99 -3.77 -23.66
N SER A 126 -23.55 -2.56 -23.31
CA SER A 126 -22.31 -1.96 -23.82
C SER A 126 -21.64 -1.02 -22.81
N PRO A 127 -20.34 -0.70 -22.98
CA PRO A 127 -19.65 0.30 -22.17
C PRO A 127 -20.34 1.67 -22.22
N ALA A 128 -20.83 2.05 -23.41
CA ALA A 128 -21.55 3.30 -23.62
C ALA A 128 -22.83 3.38 -22.77
N GLN A 129 -23.63 2.30 -22.75
CA GLN A 129 -24.87 2.26 -21.98
C GLN A 129 -24.61 2.34 -20.47
N LEU A 130 -23.60 1.62 -19.97
CA LEU A 130 -23.22 1.67 -18.56
C LEU A 130 -22.72 3.08 -18.19
N GLN A 131 -21.79 3.63 -18.97
CA GLN A 131 -21.25 4.97 -18.73
C GLN A 131 -22.36 6.04 -18.72
N ALA A 132 -23.27 6.00 -19.69
CA ALA A 132 -24.39 6.95 -19.76
C ALA A 132 -25.32 6.85 -18.53
N SER A 133 -25.63 5.62 -18.09
CA SER A 133 -26.46 5.39 -16.91
C SER A 133 -25.77 5.88 -15.63
N VAL A 134 -24.47 5.62 -15.48
CA VAL A 134 -23.68 6.12 -14.34
C VAL A 134 -23.64 7.65 -14.32
N LYS A 135 -23.35 8.30 -15.44
CA LYS A 135 -23.34 9.78 -15.54
C LYS A 135 -24.69 10.40 -15.16
N ARG A 136 -25.79 9.76 -15.58
CA ARG A 136 -27.14 10.23 -15.26
C ARG A 136 -27.48 10.06 -13.78
N GLU A 137 -27.17 8.91 -13.19
CA GLU A 137 -27.71 8.51 -11.88
C GLU A 137 -26.77 8.77 -10.71
N PHE A 138 -25.47 9.02 -10.94
CA PHE A 138 -24.47 9.15 -9.88
C PHE A 138 -23.81 10.53 -9.86
N ALA A 139 -23.55 11.02 -8.65
CA ALA A 139 -22.68 12.13 -8.32
C ALA A 139 -21.22 11.67 -8.24
N PHE A 140 -20.29 12.50 -8.71
CA PHE A 140 -18.86 12.19 -8.77
C PHE A 140 -18.11 13.00 -7.71
N TYR A 141 -17.52 12.30 -6.74
CA TYR A 141 -16.68 12.89 -5.71
C TYR A 141 -15.21 12.64 -6.04
N GLN A 142 -14.53 13.64 -6.61
CA GLN A 142 -13.12 13.52 -6.98
C GLN A 142 -12.22 13.64 -5.75
N SER A 143 -11.20 12.79 -5.64
CA SER A 143 -10.15 13.05 -4.65
C SER A 143 -9.44 14.36 -4.97
N VAL A 144 -9.15 15.16 -3.95
CA VAL A 144 -8.42 16.43 -4.12
C VAL A 144 -6.94 16.20 -4.43
N GLY A 145 -6.40 15.00 -4.18
CA GLY A 145 -4.97 14.73 -4.33
C GLY A 145 -4.13 15.48 -3.30
N ASP A 146 -2.83 15.18 -3.22
CA ASP A 146 -1.92 15.91 -2.31
C ASP A 146 -1.66 17.35 -2.81
N ASP A 147 -2.03 17.63 -4.07
CA ASP A 147 -1.87 18.91 -4.74
C ASP A 147 -3.15 19.78 -4.76
N ASN A 148 -4.24 19.32 -4.15
CA ASN A 148 -5.59 19.91 -4.20
C ASN A 148 -6.19 20.08 -5.62
N GLN A 149 -5.52 19.58 -6.66
CA GLN A 149 -5.93 19.65 -8.06
C GLN A 149 -6.50 18.33 -8.57
N GLY A 150 -6.43 17.28 -7.75
CA GLY A 150 -6.99 15.96 -8.02
C GLY A 150 -6.00 14.98 -8.63
N THR A 151 -4.69 15.28 -8.55
CA THR A 151 -3.65 14.35 -8.97
C THR A 151 -3.45 13.29 -7.90
N VAL A 152 -3.61 12.04 -8.31
CA VAL A 152 -3.37 10.87 -7.48
C VAL A 152 -2.23 10.06 -8.07
N LYS A 153 -1.25 9.73 -7.24
CA LYS A 153 -0.23 8.76 -7.58
C LYS A 153 -0.77 7.35 -7.38
N PHE A 154 -0.69 6.55 -8.43
CA PHE A 154 -1.03 5.13 -8.42
C PHE A 154 0.23 4.28 -8.35
N THR A 155 0.21 3.32 -7.43
CA THR A 155 1.07 2.15 -7.45
C THR A 155 0.20 0.89 -7.65
N ALA A 156 0.81 -0.29 -7.71
CA ALA A 156 0.05 -1.53 -7.69
C ALA A 156 0.71 -2.59 -6.79
N TYR A 157 -0.13 -3.50 -6.31
CA TYR A 157 0.25 -4.63 -5.47
C TYR A 157 -0.40 -5.92 -5.97
N TYR A 158 0.12 -7.05 -5.50
CA TYR A 158 -0.29 -8.38 -5.94
C TYR A 158 0.00 -9.40 -4.84
N ALA A 159 -0.58 -10.59 -4.96
CA ALA A 159 -0.25 -11.72 -4.11
C ALA A 159 0.77 -12.63 -4.82
N PRO A 160 2.04 -12.68 -4.38
CA PRO A 160 3.05 -13.52 -4.99
C PRO A 160 2.75 -15.01 -4.83
N ILE A 161 3.31 -15.80 -5.73
CA ILE A 161 3.34 -17.26 -5.63
C ILE A 161 4.79 -17.67 -5.40
N TYR A 162 5.10 -18.19 -4.21
CA TYR A 162 6.46 -18.60 -3.86
C TYR A 162 6.54 -20.07 -3.47
N GLN A 163 7.73 -20.64 -3.63
CA GLN A 163 8.06 -21.96 -3.12
C GLN A 163 8.39 -21.84 -1.63
N ALA A 164 7.82 -22.70 -0.80
CA ALA A 164 8.04 -22.70 0.64
C ALA A 164 8.08 -24.13 1.22
N SER A 165 8.58 -24.26 2.44
CA SER A 165 8.55 -25.51 3.20
C SER A 165 7.79 -25.30 4.51
N ARG A 166 7.16 -26.37 5.03
CA ARG A 166 6.62 -26.45 6.42
C ARG A 166 7.68 -26.86 7.44
N THR A 167 8.89 -27.15 6.99
CA THR A 167 10.02 -27.50 7.87
C THR A 167 11.24 -26.70 7.44
N ARG A 168 12.00 -26.23 8.42
CA ARG A 168 13.28 -25.58 8.15
C ARG A 168 14.25 -26.58 7.54
N THR A 169 14.93 -26.19 6.47
CA THR A 169 16.02 -26.95 5.87
C THR A 169 17.21 -26.03 5.56
N ALA A 170 18.30 -26.59 5.04
CA ALA A 170 19.43 -25.79 4.56
C ALA A 170 19.03 -24.82 3.43
N GLN A 171 18.08 -25.24 2.58
CA GLN A 171 17.59 -24.45 1.45
C GLN A 171 16.46 -23.49 1.87
N TYR A 172 15.50 -23.96 2.69
CA TYR A 172 14.35 -23.18 3.14
C TYR A 172 14.58 -22.74 4.59
N LYS A 173 15.12 -21.52 4.76
CA LYS A 173 15.60 -21.05 6.07
C LYS A 173 15.05 -19.71 6.52
N TYR A 174 14.34 -18.96 5.66
CA TYR A 174 13.81 -17.65 5.99
C TYR A 174 12.32 -17.74 6.39
N PRO A 175 11.97 -17.68 7.67
CA PRO A 175 10.61 -17.89 8.12
C PRO A 175 9.69 -16.68 7.88
N ILE A 176 8.40 -16.98 7.73
CA ILE A 176 7.30 -16.06 8.07
C ILE A 176 6.58 -16.59 9.33
N TYR A 177 6.02 -15.68 10.13
CA TYR A 177 5.59 -16.01 11.49
C TYR A 177 4.10 -15.77 11.72
N ARG A 178 3.51 -16.58 12.60
CA ARG A 178 2.18 -16.36 13.17
C ARG A 178 2.20 -15.27 14.22
N LEU A 179 1.03 -14.69 14.51
CA LEU A 179 0.90 -13.70 15.57
C LEU A 179 1.20 -14.35 16.94
N PRO A 180 2.09 -13.76 17.76
CA PRO A 180 2.28 -14.15 19.16
C PRO A 180 0.98 -13.97 19.96
N ALA A 181 0.67 -14.92 20.86
CA ALA A 181 -0.54 -14.85 21.68
C ALA A 181 -0.52 -13.66 22.68
N ASP A 182 0.67 -13.24 23.07
CA ASP A 182 0.94 -12.10 23.96
C ASP A 182 1.13 -10.78 23.20
N PHE A 183 0.86 -10.72 21.88
CA PHE A 183 1.16 -9.54 21.06
C PHE A 183 0.59 -8.23 21.63
N GLU A 184 -0.65 -8.26 22.13
CA GLU A 184 -1.30 -7.06 22.70
C GLU A 184 -0.69 -6.61 24.04
N GLN A 185 0.15 -7.44 24.67
CA GLN A 185 0.89 -7.12 25.91
C GLN A 185 2.29 -6.58 25.64
N TRP A 186 2.72 -6.54 24.37
CA TRP A 186 4.04 -6.05 24.02
C TRP A 186 4.16 -4.56 24.35
N PRO A 187 5.35 -4.10 24.80
CA PRO A 187 5.58 -2.68 25.06
C PRO A 187 5.42 -1.90 23.76
N LYS A 188 4.99 -0.64 23.88
CA LYS A 188 4.97 0.33 22.77
C LYS A 188 6.14 1.33 22.92
N PRO A 189 6.89 1.63 21.85
CA PRO A 189 6.80 1.02 20.53
C PRO A 189 7.13 -0.49 20.57
N HIS A 190 6.44 -1.27 19.74
CA HIS A 190 6.66 -2.70 19.58
C HIS A 190 8.14 -3.01 19.24
N PRO A 191 8.66 -4.23 19.46
CA PRO A 191 9.98 -4.59 18.95
C PRO A 191 10.12 -4.36 17.44
N THR A 192 11.28 -3.87 17.03
CA THR A 192 11.65 -3.63 15.64
C THR A 192 11.85 -4.95 14.88
N ARG A 193 11.77 -4.89 13.55
CA ARG A 193 12.18 -6.00 12.67
C ARG A 193 13.58 -6.51 13.05
N LEU A 194 14.54 -5.60 13.28
CA LEU A 194 15.90 -5.99 13.63
C LEU A 194 15.95 -6.85 14.90
N GLU A 195 15.21 -6.48 15.94
CA GLU A 195 15.12 -7.25 17.20
C GLU A 195 14.37 -8.57 17.04
N LEU A 196 13.42 -8.64 16.10
CA LEU A 196 12.58 -9.82 15.87
C LEU A 196 13.24 -10.87 14.96
N GLU A 197 13.83 -10.48 13.82
CA GLU A 197 14.43 -11.42 12.85
C GLU A 197 15.95 -11.37 12.81
N GLY A 198 16.59 -10.38 13.44
CA GLY A 198 18.04 -10.17 13.40
C GLY A 198 18.52 -9.52 12.10
N VAL A 199 19.79 -9.11 12.09
CA VAL A 199 20.44 -8.43 10.95
C VAL A 199 20.25 -9.19 9.64
N ASN A 200 20.42 -10.52 9.67
CA ASN A 200 20.36 -11.40 8.50
C ASN A 200 19.02 -12.16 8.34
N GLY A 201 18.02 -11.88 9.18
CA GLY A 201 16.73 -12.58 9.15
C GLY A 201 16.76 -14.00 9.74
N LEU A 202 17.84 -14.39 10.42
CA LEU A 202 18.08 -15.74 10.93
C LEU A 202 18.37 -15.75 12.45
N LEU A 203 17.80 -14.82 13.22
CA LEU A 203 17.99 -14.74 14.68
C LEU A 203 17.60 -16.04 15.40
N GLY A 204 16.61 -16.78 14.87
CA GLY A 204 16.28 -18.14 15.28
C GLY A 204 15.89 -18.26 16.74
N ASN A 205 16.53 -19.17 17.47
CA ASN A 205 16.23 -19.46 18.87
C ASN A 205 16.42 -18.27 19.84
N LYS A 206 17.19 -17.24 19.45
CA LYS A 206 17.34 -16.00 20.22
C LYS A 206 16.17 -15.03 20.01
N SER A 207 15.34 -15.27 19.00
CA SER A 207 14.18 -14.44 18.72
C SER A 207 13.05 -14.75 19.70
N ARG A 208 12.32 -13.72 20.13
CA ARG A 208 11.03 -13.91 20.81
C ARG A 208 9.94 -14.55 19.91
N LEU A 209 10.22 -14.68 18.60
CA LEU A 209 9.39 -15.37 17.63
C LEU A 209 9.71 -16.87 17.49
N ASN A 210 10.70 -17.38 18.23
CA ASN A 210 11.08 -18.79 18.18
C ASN A 210 9.87 -19.70 18.43
N GLY A 211 9.67 -20.69 17.57
CA GLY A 211 8.53 -21.61 17.59
C GLY A 211 7.27 -21.04 16.92
N LEU A 212 7.26 -19.77 16.50
CA LEU A 212 6.14 -19.13 15.78
C LEU A 212 6.28 -19.23 14.26
N GLU A 213 7.30 -19.90 13.74
CA GLU A 213 7.50 -20.10 12.30
C GLU A 213 6.34 -20.88 11.69
N MET A 214 5.80 -20.38 10.57
CA MET A 214 4.73 -21.04 9.83
C MET A 214 5.25 -21.76 8.59
N PHE A 215 6.07 -21.04 7.83
CA PHE A 215 6.63 -21.49 6.57
C PHE A 215 8.01 -20.89 6.39
N TRP A 216 8.90 -21.63 5.74
CA TRP A 216 10.26 -21.19 5.42
C TRP A 216 10.40 -20.98 3.92
N LEU A 217 10.92 -19.83 3.54
CA LEU A 217 11.24 -19.44 2.18
C LEU A 217 12.73 -19.70 1.92
N ARG A 218 13.05 -19.92 0.65
CA ARG A 218 14.42 -20.09 0.17
C ARG A 218 15.22 -18.80 0.11
N ASP A 219 14.54 -17.69 -0.09
CA ASP A 219 15.13 -16.38 -0.31
C ASP A 219 14.57 -15.37 0.69
N ARG A 220 15.47 -14.57 1.28
CA ARG A 220 15.10 -13.57 2.29
C ARG A 220 14.22 -12.49 1.70
N PHE A 221 14.52 -12.06 0.48
CA PHE A 221 13.75 -11.03 -0.19
C PHE A 221 12.33 -11.51 -0.50
N GLN A 222 12.13 -12.78 -0.85
CA GLN A 222 10.78 -13.38 -0.99
C GLN A 222 9.98 -13.29 0.33
N ALA A 223 10.57 -13.69 1.46
CA ALA A 223 9.89 -13.56 2.76
C ALA A 223 9.54 -12.09 3.07
N TYR A 224 10.47 -11.17 2.80
CA TYR A 224 10.25 -9.72 2.94
C TYR A 224 9.16 -9.18 1.99
N MET A 225 9.10 -9.69 0.76
CA MET A 225 8.07 -9.33 -0.21
C MET A 225 6.68 -9.76 0.26
N ILE A 226 6.53 -10.92 0.90
CA ILE A 226 5.24 -11.31 1.52
C ILE A 226 4.82 -10.27 2.57
N HIS A 227 5.76 -9.69 3.33
CA HIS A 227 5.46 -8.59 4.27
C HIS A 227 4.99 -7.33 3.58
N ILE A 228 5.60 -6.94 2.46
CA ILE A 228 5.17 -5.78 1.68
C ILE A 228 3.76 -5.99 1.10
N GLN A 229 3.51 -7.17 0.52
CA GLN A 229 2.27 -7.48 -0.19
C GLN A 229 1.11 -7.84 0.76
N GLY A 230 1.40 -8.27 1.99
CA GLY A 230 0.40 -8.63 3.00
C GLY A 230 -0.28 -9.99 2.79
N SER A 231 -0.06 -10.65 1.67
CA SER A 231 -0.56 -12.00 1.40
C SER A 231 0.31 -12.73 0.37
N ALA A 232 0.22 -14.05 0.33
CA ALA A 232 0.90 -14.86 -0.69
C ALA A 232 0.22 -16.22 -0.88
N LYS A 233 0.42 -16.83 -2.05
CA LYS A 233 0.21 -18.26 -2.26
C LYS A 233 1.55 -18.99 -2.15
N LEU A 234 1.53 -20.16 -1.54
CA LEU A 234 2.72 -20.96 -1.29
C LEU A 234 2.56 -22.32 -1.95
N ASN A 235 3.50 -22.66 -2.83
CA ASN A 235 3.69 -24.02 -3.34
C ASN A 235 4.65 -24.71 -2.37
N LEU A 236 4.17 -25.75 -1.70
CA LEU A 236 4.91 -26.44 -0.66
C LEU A 236 5.79 -27.55 -1.24
N THR A 237 6.90 -27.85 -0.54
CA THR A 237 7.86 -28.90 -0.94
C THR A 237 7.26 -30.31 -0.98
N ASP A 238 6.11 -30.53 -0.34
CA ASP A 238 5.35 -31.78 -0.38
C ASP A 238 4.38 -31.86 -1.59
N GLY A 239 4.39 -30.86 -2.47
CA GLY A 239 3.53 -30.78 -3.65
C GLY A 239 2.16 -30.14 -3.38
N THR A 240 1.81 -29.88 -2.13
CA THR A 240 0.54 -29.21 -1.80
C THR A 240 0.63 -27.70 -1.99
N GLN A 241 -0.52 -27.02 -2.00
CA GLN A 241 -0.60 -25.55 -2.07
C GLN A 241 -1.36 -25.00 -0.88
N THR A 242 -0.96 -23.82 -0.43
CA THR A 242 -1.68 -23.05 0.58
C THR A 242 -1.59 -21.55 0.30
N SER A 243 -2.23 -20.75 1.14
CA SER A 243 -2.09 -19.28 1.13
C SER A 243 -1.87 -18.75 2.53
N VAL A 244 -1.30 -17.56 2.62
CA VAL A 244 -1.14 -16.80 3.86
C VAL A 244 -1.70 -15.39 3.69
N GLY A 245 -2.24 -14.85 4.76
CA GLY A 245 -2.80 -13.50 4.80
C GLY A 245 -2.40 -12.73 6.07
N PHE A 246 -2.33 -11.41 5.95
CA PHE A 246 -2.05 -10.46 7.02
C PHE A 246 -3.00 -10.67 8.21
N VAL A 247 -2.43 -10.59 9.42
CA VAL A 247 -3.19 -10.57 10.68
C VAL A 247 -2.95 -9.26 11.41
N ARG A 248 -1.67 -8.91 11.61
CA ARG A 248 -1.24 -7.75 12.38
C ARG A 248 0.15 -7.33 11.93
N GLY A 249 0.55 -6.10 12.24
CA GLY A 249 1.95 -5.69 12.16
C GLY A 249 2.30 -4.78 13.31
N THR A 250 3.59 -4.70 13.62
CA THR A 250 4.12 -3.79 14.64
C THR A 250 3.90 -2.33 14.24
N ASP A 251 3.88 -1.39 15.18
CA ASP A 251 3.35 -0.03 14.96
C ASP A 251 4.38 0.95 14.36
N TYR A 252 5.17 0.48 13.40
CA TYR A 252 6.16 1.31 12.71
C TYR A 252 5.64 1.85 11.37
N PRO A 253 6.05 3.06 10.98
CA PRO A 253 5.73 3.62 9.68
C PRO A 253 6.40 2.84 8.55
N TRP A 254 5.96 3.11 7.32
CA TRP A 254 6.59 2.57 6.12
C TRP A 254 7.94 3.24 5.84
N THR A 255 8.97 2.43 5.62
CA THR A 255 10.28 2.89 5.15
C THR A 255 10.54 2.32 3.76
N SER A 256 10.69 3.19 2.75
CA SER A 256 10.94 2.76 1.37
C SER A 256 12.40 2.38 1.16
N ILE A 257 12.69 1.07 1.08
CA ILE A 257 14.04 0.57 0.77
C ILE A 257 14.53 1.03 -0.60
N GLY A 258 13.64 1.18 -1.59
CA GLY A 258 14.01 1.69 -2.91
C GLY A 258 14.50 3.13 -2.85
N ARG A 259 13.83 3.98 -2.06
CA ARG A 259 14.26 5.38 -1.84
C ARG A 259 15.62 5.43 -1.16
N LEU A 260 15.85 4.59 -0.15
CA LEU A 260 17.13 4.52 0.55
C LEU A 260 18.26 4.07 -0.39
N LEU A 261 18.03 3.05 -1.22
CA LEU A 261 18.99 2.61 -2.22
C LEU A 261 19.31 3.72 -3.23
N PHE A 262 18.31 4.47 -3.69
CA PHE A 262 18.52 5.62 -4.58
C PHE A 262 19.34 6.74 -3.91
N GLN A 263 19.00 7.09 -2.67
CA GLN A 263 19.71 8.11 -1.89
C GLN A 263 21.18 7.74 -1.65
N ASP A 264 21.47 6.45 -1.44
CA ASP A 264 22.82 5.92 -1.25
C ASP A 264 23.56 5.69 -2.59
N GLY A 265 23.01 6.15 -3.72
CA GLY A 265 23.60 6.04 -5.06
C GLY A 265 23.66 4.60 -5.60
N LYS A 266 22.84 3.69 -5.07
CA LYS A 266 22.83 2.26 -5.44
C LYS A 266 21.85 1.91 -6.55
N LEU A 267 20.88 2.78 -6.82
CA LEU A 267 19.92 2.67 -7.92
C LEU A 267 19.86 4.00 -8.67
N SER A 268 19.71 3.95 -9.99
CA SER A 268 19.33 5.12 -10.78
C SER A 268 17.83 5.45 -10.61
N LYS A 269 17.39 6.58 -11.18
CA LYS A 269 15.96 6.97 -11.18
C LYS A 269 15.12 5.97 -11.98
N GLU A 270 15.66 5.45 -13.08
CA GLU A 270 15.03 4.46 -13.96
C GLU A 270 14.94 3.08 -13.30
N GLU A 271 15.83 2.80 -12.34
CA GLU A 271 15.85 1.57 -11.57
C GLU A 271 15.04 1.65 -10.26
N LEU A 272 14.43 2.80 -9.95
CA LEU A 272 13.60 3.01 -8.77
C LEU A 272 12.21 2.36 -8.92
N ASN A 273 12.20 1.05 -9.14
CA ASN A 273 11.05 0.17 -9.31
C ASN A 273 11.38 -1.23 -8.77
N MET A 274 10.38 -2.10 -8.64
CA MET A 274 10.59 -3.41 -8.03
C MET A 274 11.60 -4.29 -8.81
N PRO A 275 11.56 -4.34 -10.16
CA PRO A 275 12.59 -5.06 -10.92
C PRO A 275 14.02 -4.55 -10.65
N GLY A 276 14.23 -3.23 -10.56
CA GLY A 276 15.54 -2.66 -10.24
C GLY A 276 16.01 -3.04 -8.84
N ILE A 277 15.13 -2.96 -7.84
CA ILE A 277 15.42 -3.37 -6.45
C ILE A 277 15.79 -4.86 -6.39
N ILE A 278 15.01 -5.73 -7.06
CA ILE A 278 15.29 -7.17 -7.14
C ILE A 278 16.66 -7.42 -7.76
N ARG A 279 16.97 -6.81 -8.91
CA ARG A 279 18.27 -6.97 -9.57
C ARG A 279 19.42 -6.52 -8.68
N TYR A 280 19.26 -5.42 -7.95
CA TYR A 280 20.28 -4.94 -7.03
C TYR A 280 20.58 -5.96 -5.93
N PHE A 281 19.57 -6.50 -5.24
CA PHE A 281 19.80 -7.48 -4.17
C PHE A 281 20.25 -8.85 -4.69
N GLN A 282 19.87 -9.25 -5.89
CA GLN A 282 20.42 -10.45 -6.53
C GLN A 282 21.93 -10.34 -6.76
N ARG A 283 22.41 -9.15 -7.17
CA ARG A 283 23.84 -8.86 -7.35
C ARG A 283 24.57 -8.61 -6.02
N ASN A 284 23.86 -8.11 -5.02
CA ASN A 284 24.40 -7.69 -3.72
C ASN A 284 23.61 -8.30 -2.55
N PRO A 285 23.59 -9.63 -2.38
CA PRO A 285 22.70 -10.28 -1.42
C PRO A 285 22.99 -9.87 0.04
N LYS A 286 24.27 -9.63 0.39
CA LYS A 286 24.65 -9.15 1.72
C LYS A 286 24.10 -7.76 2.05
N SER A 287 23.80 -6.93 1.06
CA SER A 287 23.23 -5.60 1.30
C SER A 287 21.83 -5.68 1.93
N MET A 288 21.12 -6.80 1.78
CA MET A 288 19.83 -7.00 2.45
C MET A 288 19.93 -6.85 3.98
N ASP A 289 21.08 -7.21 4.56
CA ASP A 289 21.34 -7.13 5.99
C ASP A 289 21.36 -5.68 6.51
N ASN A 290 21.70 -4.72 5.65
CA ASN A 290 21.66 -3.30 5.97
C ASN A 290 20.33 -2.64 5.62
N TYR A 291 19.69 -3.02 4.50
CA TYR A 291 18.51 -2.31 3.98
C TYR A 291 17.17 -2.85 4.50
N LEU A 292 16.99 -4.16 4.60
CA LEU A 292 15.69 -4.73 4.99
C LEU A 292 15.29 -4.38 6.43
N PRO A 293 16.21 -4.40 7.42
CA PRO A 293 15.88 -4.02 8.79
C PRO A 293 15.46 -2.55 8.98
N ARG A 294 15.80 -1.66 8.02
CA ARG A 294 15.42 -0.23 8.07
C ARG A 294 13.90 -0.01 7.95
N TRP A 295 13.18 -0.98 7.40
CA TRP A 295 11.74 -1.05 7.62
C TRP A 295 11.47 -1.81 8.91
N GLU A 296 11.43 -1.06 10.02
CA GLU A 296 11.27 -1.58 11.38
C GLU A 296 9.95 -2.34 11.59
N ARG A 297 8.95 -2.09 10.74
CA ARG A 297 7.68 -2.79 10.79
C ARG A 297 7.85 -4.27 10.45
N PHE A 298 7.28 -5.11 11.30
CA PHE A 298 7.18 -6.55 11.12
C PHE A 298 5.72 -6.96 10.96
N ILE A 299 5.45 -8.00 10.17
CA ILE A 299 4.10 -8.42 9.79
C ILE A 299 3.90 -9.88 10.18
N PHE A 300 2.77 -10.17 10.82
CA PHE A 300 2.36 -11.50 11.23
C PHE A 300 1.22 -12.01 10.35
N PHE A 301 1.22 -13.31 10.12
CA PHE A 301 0.34 -13.96 9.16
C PHE A 301 -0.50 -15.06 9.81
N LYS A 302 -1.51 -15.50 9.06
CA LYS A 302 -2.23 -16.75 9.29
C LYS A 302 -2.28 -17.55 8.00
N GLU A 303 -2.35 -18.87 8.13
CA GLU A 303 -2.59 -19.75 6.99
C GLU A 303 -4.08 -19.64 6.61
N THR A 304 -4.33 -19.39 5.34
CA THR A 304 -5.66 -19.18 4.77
C THR A 304 -6.08 -20.30 3.83
N LYS A 305 -5.28 -21.38 3.73
CA LYS A 305 -5.66 -22.65 3.08
C LYS A 305 -6.22 -22.51 1.65
N GLY A 306 -5.69 -21.57 0.88
CA GLY A 306 -6.11 -21.32 -0.51
C GLY A 306 -7.16 -20.22 -0.68
N GLU A 307 -7.70 -19.66 0.41
CA GLU A 307 -8.62 -18.52 0.33
C GLU A 307 -7.97 -17.32 -0.38
N PRO A 308 -8.76 -16.49 -1.08
CA PRO A 308 -8.27 -15.28 -1.72
C PRO A 308 -7.63 -14.31 -0.72
N ALA A 309 -6.72 -13.47 -1.21
CA ALA A 309 -6.21 -12.33 -0.47
C ALA A 309 -7.40 -11.51 0.07
N THR A 310 -7.35 -11.15 1.34
CA THR A 310 -8.44 -10.44 2.04
C THR A 310 -7.97 -9.03 2.38
N GLY A 311 -8.75 -8.02 1.97
CA GLY A 311 -8.43 -6.62 2.23
C GLY A 311 -8.70 -6.21 3.68
N SER A 312 -8.26 -5.00 4.03
CA SER A 312 -8.40 -4.44 5.39
C SER A 312 -9.84 -4.30 5.90
N ILE A 313 -10.84 -4.29 5.00
CA ILE A 313 -12.26 -4.30 5.38
C ILE A 313 -12.81 -5.73 5.60
N SER A 314 -11.93 -6.74 5.61
CA SER A 314 -12.24 -8.15 5.89
C SER A 314 -13.08 -8.83 4.80
N VAL A 315 -12.86 -8.45 3.54
CA VAL A 315 -13.51 -9.08 2.37
C VAL A 315 -12.48 -9.51 1.32
N PRO A 316 -12.77 -10.54 0.50
CA PRO A 316 -11.85 -10.98 -0.55
C PRO A 316 -11.56 -9.87 -1.58
N LEU A 317 -10.30 -9.74 -1.95
CA LEU A 317 -9.83 -8.86 -3.02
C LEU A 317 -10.06 -9.55 -4.37
N VAL A 318 -10.51 -8.75 -5.32
CA VAL A 318 -10.76 -9.18 -6.69
C VAL A 318 -9.72 -8.52 -7.61
N PRO A 319 -8.93 -9.31 -8.36
CA PRO A 319 -7.94 -8.78 -9.30
C PRO A 319 -8.57 -7.70 -10.16
N GLU A 320 -7.87 -6.57 -10.25
CA GLU A 320 -8.23 -5.44 -11.08
C GLU A 320 -9.55 -4.74 -10.71
N ARG A 321 -10.21 -5.15 -9.62
CA ARG A 321 -11.49 -4.59 -9.14
C ARG A 321 -11.46 -4.15 -7.68
N SER A 322 -10.30 -4.25 -7.03
CA SER A 322 -10.06 -3.78 -5.67
C SER A 322 -8.91 -2.79 -5.65
N ILE A 323 -9.04 -1.75 -4.84
CA ILE A 323 -7.98 -0.77 -4.57
C ILE A 323 -7.71 -0.65 -3.08
N ALA A 324 -6.51 -0.21 -2.75
CA ALA A 324 -6.12 0.24 -1.43
C ALA A 324 -6.04 1.77 -1.39
N THR A 325 -6.59 2.37 -0.35
CA THR A 325 -6.54 3.82 -0.09
C THR A 325 -6.39 4.11 1.40
N ASP A 326 -6.23 5.38 1.77
CA ASP A 326 -6.22 5.80 3.16
C ASP A 326 -7.63 5.78 3.78
N LYS A 327 -7.89 4.76 4.60
CA LYS A 327 -9.20 4.53 5.25
C LYS A 327 -9.56 5.57 6.32
N SER A 328 -8.64 6.45 6.71
CA SER A 328 -8.94 7.56 7.61
C SER A 328 -9.72 8.70 6.93
N ILE A 329 -9.68 8.77 5.59
CA ILE A 329 -10.27 9.86 4.81
C ILE A 329 -11.07 9.38 3.59
N MET A 330 -10.82 8.16 3.09
CA MET A 330 -11.54 7.57 1.97
C MET A 330 -12.66 6.64 2.43
N PRO A 331 -13.79 6.57 1.69
CA PRO A 331 -14.97 5.84 2.14
C PRO A 331 -14.82 4.32 1.94
N PRO A 332 -14.63 3.54 3.02
CA PRO A 332 -14.34 2.10 2.92
C PRO A 332 -15.47 1.31 2.25
N GLY A 333 -15.12 0.47 1.27
CA GLY A 333 -16.05 -0.37 0.53
C GLY A 333 -16.80 0.33 -0.60
N ALA A 334 -16.68 1.66 -0.73
CA ALA A 334 -17.40 2.43 -1.73
C ALA A 334 -16.95 2.14 -3.17
N LEU A 335 -17.85 2.44 -4.11
CA LEU A 335 -17.60 2.41 -5.55
C LEU A 335 -16.73 3.60 -5.96
N ALA A 336 -15.68 3.34 -6.72
CA ALA A 336 -14.90 4.35 -7.37
C ALA A 336 -14.67 4.06 -8.86
N VAL A 337 -14.34 5.10 -9.61
CA VAL A 337 -13.76 4.99 -10.94
C VAL A 337 -12.36 5.60 -10.93
N ILE A 338 -11.37 4.82 -11.35
CA ILE A 338 -9.99 5.29 -11.54
C ILE A 338 -9.79 5.67 -13.00
N ASN A 339 -8.93 6.65 -13.26
CA ASN A 339 -8.49 7.03 -14.60
C ASN A 339 -6.98 7.30 -14.57
N ALA A 340 -6.19 6.34 -15.04
CA ALA A 340 -4.74 6.40 -15.05
C ALA A 340 -4.18 5.46 -16.15
N THR A 341 -2.86 5.38 -16.26
CA THR A 341 -2.19 4.51 -17.24
C THR A 341 -1.50 3.34 -16.54
N PHE A 342 -1.80 2.11 -16.93
CA PHE A 342 -1.23 0.92 -16.32
C PHE A 342 -0.53 0.03 -17.36
N PRO A 343 0.48 -0.76 -16.94
CA PRO A 343 1.11 -1.75 -17.80
C PRO A 343 0.16 -2.91 -18.08
N TYR A 344 -0.02 -3.26 -19.35
CA TYR A 344 -0.75 -4.45 -19.80
C TYR A 344 0.15 -5.36 -20.62
N PRO A 345 -0.06 -6.69 -20.54
CA PRO A 345 0.62 -7.63 -21.41
C PRO A 345 0.14 -7.49 -22.85
N GLU A 346 1.09 -7.40 -23.79
CA GLU A 346 0.87 -7.56 -25.22
C GLU A 346 1.50 -8.87 -25.74
N ARG A 347 1.33 -9.14 -27.03
CA ARG A 347 1.97 -10.30 -27.69
C ARG A 347 3.47 -10.28 -27.43
N GLY A 348 4.03 -11.44 -27.08
CA GLY A 348 5.46 -11.59 -26.75
C GLY A 348 5.84 -11.19 -25.32
N LYS A 349 4.89 -11.10 -24.37
CA LYS A 349 5.12 -10.77 -22.95
C LYS A 349 5.69 -9.37 -22.69
N LYS A 350 5.69 -8.47 -23.67
CA LYS A 350 6.03 -7.07 -23.47
C LYS A 350 4.91 -6.38 -22.70
N LEU A 351 5.26 -5.58 -21.69
CA LEU A 351 4.31 -4.71 -21.00
C LEU A 351 4.24 -3.36 -21.69
N VAL A 352 3.03 -2.92 -22.03
CA VAL A 352 2.76 -1.63 -22.69
C VAL A 352 1.80 -0.81 -21.83
N GLN A 353 2.10 0.49 -21.74
CA GLN A 353 1.30 1.44 -20.98
C GLN A 353 -0.04 1.70 -21.69
N ARG A 354 -1.16 1.45 -21.02
CA ARG A 354 -2.51 1.68 -21.57
C ARG A 354 -3.31 2.53 -20.60
N ARG A 355 -4.01 3.53 -21.14
CA ARG A 355 -4.99 4.30 -20.35
C ARG A 355 -6.13 3.37 -19.94
N VAL A 356 -6.50 3.45 -18.68
CA VAL A 356 -7.56 2.67 -18.06
C VAL A 356 -8.52 3.63 -17.39
N SER A 357 -9.80 3.56 -17.76
CA SER A 357 -10.88 4.03 -16.92
C SER A 357 -11.63 2.83 -16.37
N ARG A 358 -11.62 2.64 -15.05
CA ARG A 358 -12.08 1.39 -14.44
C ARG A 358 -12.90 1.58 -13.19
N PHE A 359 -14.02 0.86 -13.12
CA PHE A 359 -14.80 0.74 -11.90
C PHE A 359 -14.14 -0.24 -10.93
N VAL A 360 -13.89 0.22 -9.71
CA VAL A 360 -13.19 -0.51 -8.64
C VAL A 360 -13.91 -0.28 -7.31
N LEU A 361 -13.60 -1.13 -6.33
CA LEU A 361 -14.13 -1.05 -4.98
C LEU A 361 -12.99 -0.77 -3.99
N ASP A 362 -13.22 0.15 -3.06
CA ASP A 362 -12.21 0.56 -2.09
C ASP A 362 -12.13 -0.38 -0.88
N GLN A 363 -11.49 -1.53 -1.08
CA GLN A 363 -11.57 -2.68 -0.17
C GLN A 363 -10.34 -2.87 0.71
N ASP A 364 -9.28 -2.10 0.49
CA ASP A 364 -8.02 -2.32 1.17
C ASP A 364 -7.32 -1.03 1.65
N THR A 365 -6.23 -1.20 2.40
CA THR A 365 -5.34 -0.12 2.83
C THR A 365 -3.91 -0.64 2.96
N GLY A 366 -2.94 0.27 3.01
CA GLY A 366 -1.54 -0.07 3.21
C GLY A 366 -0.82 1.00 4.02
N SER A 367 0.24 0.63 4.73
CA SER A 367 1.03 1.59 5.53
C SER A 367 1.67 2.69 4.68
N ALA A 368 1.94 2.40 3.40
CA ALA A 368 2.48 3.36 2.43
C ALA A 368 1.40 4.16 1.69
N ILE A 369 0.12 3.85 1.92
CA ILE A 369 -1.02 4.43 1.20
C ILE A 369 -1.72 5.40 2.14
N LYS A 370 -1.26 6.65 2.10
CA LYS A 370 -1.66 7.72 3.01
C LYS A 370 -2.01 9.00 2.24
N GLY A 371 -3.00 9.71 2.73
CA GLY A 371 -3.43 10.97 2.15
C GLY A 371 -4.31 10.81 0.90
N PRO A 372 -4.87 11.93 0.42
CA PRO A 372 -5.81 11.95 -0.71
C PRO A 372 -5.16 11.64 -2.06
N GLY A 373 -3.84 11.82 -2.19
CA GLY A 373 -3.08 11.60 -3.42
C GLY A 373 -2.56 10.17 -3.63
N ARG A 374 -2.98 9.16 -2.85
CA ARG A 374 -2.40 7.81 -2.93
C ARG A 374 -3.44 6.69 -3.11
N VAL A 375 -3.23 5.88 -4.15
CA VAL A 375 -4.00 4.66 -4.41
C VAL A 375 -3.03 3.53 -4.77
N ASP A 376 -3.31 2.32 -4.26
CA ASP A 376 -2.67 1.08 -4.70
C ASP A 376 -3.67 0.18 -5.41
N TYR A 377 -3.31 -0.33 -6.57
CA TYR A 377 -4.21 -1.12 -7.42
C TYR A 377 -3.90 -2.61 -7.33
N PHE A 378 -4.88 -3.44 -6.94
CA PHE A 378 -4.66 -4.87 -6.81
C PHE A 378 -4.68 -5.55 -8.17
N LEU A 379 -3.55 -6.12 -8.59
CA LEU A 379 -3.42 -6.77 -9.91
C LEU A 379 -3.67 -8.27 -9.91
N GLY A 380 -3.87 -8.88 -8.74
CA GLY A 380 -4.15 -10.30 -8.60
C GLY A 380 -2.95 -11.10 -8.14
N TYR A 381 -2.69 -12.24 -8.79
CA TYR A 381 -1.79 -13.27 -8.27
C TYR A 381 -0.67 -13.62 -9.27
N GLY A 382 0.49 -13.98 -8.74
CA GLY A 382 1.59 -14.59 -9.49
C GLY A 382 2.38 -13.62 -10.37
N ASP A 383 3.24 -14.19 -11.21
CA ASP A 383 4.33 -13.47 -11.88
C ASP A 383 3.85 -12.32 -12.75
N LEU A 384 2.83 -12.54 -13.60
CA LEU A 384 2.33 -11.47 -14.47
C LEU A 384 1.75 -10.29 -13.66
N ALA A 385 1.05 -10.56 -12.56
CA ALA A 385 0.56 -9.52 -11.67
C ALA A 385 1.74 -8.79 -11.00
N GLY A 386 2.78 -9.52 -10.59
CA GLY A 386 4.01 -8.98 -10.03
C GLY A 386 4.80 -8.12 -11.01
N ASP A 387 4.95 -8.55 -12.26
CA ASP A 387 5.65 -7.81 -13.32
C ASP A 387 4.96 -6.48 -13.60
N ARG A 388 3.62 -6.50 -13.70
CA ARG A 388 2.81 -5.29 -13.85
C ARG A 388 2.89 -4.40 -12.61
N ALA A 389 2.75 -4.98 -11.41
CA ALA A 389 2.78 -4.23 -10.14
C ALA A 389 4.12 -3.52 -9.96
N GLY A 390 5.22 -4.24 -10.23
CA GLY A 390 6.57 -3.80 -9.99
C GLY A 390 7.00 -2.57 -10.78
N ILE A 391 6.36 -2.29 -11.91
CA ILE A 391 6.62 -1.12 -12.76
C ILE A 391 5.47 -0.09 -12.75
N THR A 392 4.40 -0.33 -12.00
CA THR A 392 3.28 0.61 -11.90
C THR A 392 3.67 1.76 -10.97
N VAL A 393 4.08 2.86 -11.56
CA VAL A 393 4.20 4.16 -10.90
C VAL A 393 3.69 5.21 -11.89
N THR A 394 2.46 5.68 -11.67
CA THR A 394 1.80 6.61 -12.59
C THR A 394 1.01 7.66 -11.82
N THR A 395 0.56 8.70 -12.51
CA THR A 395 -0.42 9.66 -11.99
C THR A 395 -1.74 9.52 -12.72
N GLY A 396 -2.82 9.91 -12.06
CA GLY A 396 -4.16 9.88 -12.62
C GLY A 396 -5.16 10.52 -11.65
N SER A 397 -6.42 10.14 -11.78
CA SER A 397 -7.50 10.61 -10.91
C SER A 397 -8.39 9.46 -10.43
N ILE A 398 -9.06 9.69 -9.30
CA ILE A 398 -10.06 8.78 -8.72
C ILE A 398 -11.30 9.58 -8.35
N TYR A 399 -12.47 8.99 -8.61
CA TYR A 399 -13.77 9.56 -8.27
C TYR A 399 -14.61 8.50 -7.56
N TYR A 400 -15.17 8.84 -6.40
CA TYR A 400 -16.17 8.03 -5.73
C TYR A 400 -17.56 8.34 -6.26
N LEU A 401 -18.36 7.29 -6.46
CA LEU A 401 -19.65 7.37 -7.14
C LEU A 401 -20.79 7.10 -6.16
N LEU A 402 -21.60 8.13 -5.94
CA LEU A 402 -22.71 8.09 -5.00
C LEU A 402 -24.00 8.37 -5.77
N LEU A 403 -25.05 7.60 -5.53
CA LEU A 403 -26.37 7.81 -6.13
C LEU A 403 -26.86 9.23 -5.82
N LYS A 404 -27.41 9.92 -6.83
CA LYS A 404 -27.93 11.30 -6.69
C LYS A 404 -29.09 11.37 -5.71
#